data_AF-A0A225W606-F1
#
_entry.id   AF-A0A225W606-F1
#
_cell.length_a   1.000
_cell.length_b   1.000
_cell.length_c   1.000
_cell.angle_alpha   90.00
_cell.angle_beta   90.00
_cell.angle_gamma   90.00
#
_symmetry.space_group_name_H-M   'P 1'
#
loop_
_entity.id
_entity.type
_entity.pdbx_description
1 polymer ?
#
loop_
_entity_poly.entity_id
_entity_poly.type
_entity_poly.pdbx_seq_one_letter_code
_entity_poly.pdbx_strand_id
1 'polypeptide(L)'
;MCASESGENCEWFFRCCIRAAVKLHETPLFSDRGSGILAALKTLSVGTLRYCTRHILNNIRDEFKGRCPPDIKNVLYRVQGAQSIEEYDSIIKKSSSTSALSKESCKLQKTCENLRFLQ
;
A
#
# COMPACT_ATOMS: atom_id res chain seq x y z
N MET A 1 -3.42 -7.30 -24.41
CA MET A 1 -3.43 -6.35 -23.28
C MET A 1 -4.86 -6.25 -22.79
N CYS A 2 -5.14 -6.57 -21.52
CA CYS A 2 -6.49 -6.48 -20.97
C CYS A 2 -6.89 -5.01 -20.79
N ALA A 3 -8.11 -4.66 -21.19
CA ALA A 3 -8.57 -3.27 -21.31
C ALA A 3 -8.96 -2.61 -19.97
N SER A 4 -9.06 -3.37 -18.87
CA SER A 4 -9.48 -2.86 -17.57
C SER A 4 -8.93 -3.70 -16.41
N GLU A 5 -8.71 -3.04 -15.27
CA GLU A 5 -8.31 -3.68 -14.00
C GLU A 5 -9.53 -4.33 -13.29
N SER A 6 -10.27 -5.17 -14.01
CA SER A 6 -11.36 -5.95 -13.43
C SER A 6 -10.81 -7.12 -12.61
N GLY A 7 -11.59 -7.59 -11.63
CA GLY A 7 -11.23 -8.76 -10.82
C GLY A 7 -10.94 -10.00 -11.68
N GLU A 8 -11.74 -10.25 -12.70
CA GLU A 8 -11.57 -11.37 -13.63
C GLU A 8 -10.26 -11.29 -14.42
N ASN A 9 -9.90 -10.10 -14.92
CA ASN A 9 -8.65 -9.89 -15.66
C ASN A 9 -7.43 -10.09 -14.75
N CYS A 10 -7.48 -9.56 -13.53
CA CYS A 10 -6.43 -9.74 -12.54
C CYS A 10 -6.32 -11.22 -12.13
N GLU A 11 -7.44 -11.92 -11.93
CA GLU A 11 -7.46 -13.35 -11.60
C GLU A 11 -6.83 -14.18 -12.73
N TRP A 12 -7.23 -13.93 -13.97
CA TRP A 12 -6.64 -14.59 -15.14
C TRP A 12 -5.12 -14.41 -15.17
N PHE A 13 -4.62 -13.20 -14.92
CA PHE A 13 -3.19 -12.91 -14.86
C PHE A 13 -2.49 -13.74 -13.77
N PHE A 14 -3.02 -13.76 -12.54
CA PHE A 14 -2.42 -14.55 -11.46
C PHE A 14 -2.48 -16.05 -11.73
N ARG A 15 -3.54 -16.55 -12.37
CA ARG A 15 -3.60 -17.96 -12.82
C ARG A 15 -2.54 -18.27 -13.89
N CYS A 16 -2.23 -17.33 -14.78
CA CYS A 16 -1.09 -17.46 -15.70
C CYS A 16 0.23 -17.56 -14.94
N CYS A 17 0.44 -16.74 -13.90
CA CYS A 17 1.64 -16.84 -13.04
C CYS A 17 1.75 -18.19 -12.33
N ILE A 18 0.65 -18.70 -11.74
CA ILE A 18 0.64 -20.01 -11.09
C ILE A 18 0.98 -21.12 -12.09
N ARG A 19 0.42 -21.08 -13.31
CA ARG A 19 0.75 -22.04 -14.38
C ARG A 19 2.22 -21.98 -14.80
N ALA A 20 2.83 -20.80 -14.72
CA ALA A 20 4.27 -20.61 -14.94
C ALA A 20 5.12 -20.95 -13.70
N ALA A 21 4.56 -21.67 -12.72
CA ALA A 21 5.20 -22.08 -11.47
C ALA A 21 5.65 -20.92 -10.55
N VAL A 22 5.06 -19.73 -10.70
CA VAL A 22 5.26 -18.63 -9.74
C VAL A 22 4.53 -18.96 -8.44
N LYS A 23 5.27 -19.02 -7.34
CA LYS A 23 4.74 -19.36 -6.03
C LYS A 23 4.12 -18.16 -5.33
N LEU A 24 2.92 -17.76 -5.75
CA LEU A 24 2.23 -16.57 -5.23
C LEU A 24 2.02 -16.60 -3.70
N HIS A 25 1.79 -17.79 -3.12
CA HIS A 25 1.58 -17.94 -1.67
C HIS A 25 2.87 -17.88 -0.84
N GLU A 26 4.03 -18.09 -1.46
CA GLU A 26 5.34 -18.04 -0.79
C GLU A 26 6.09 -16.75 -1.08
N THR A 27 5.66 -16.00 -2.09
CA THR A 27 6.34 -14.80 -2.57
C THR A 27 5.56 -13.55 -2.15
N PRO A 28 6.21 -12.55 -1.52
CA PRO A 28 5.55 -11.29 -1.23
C PRO A 28 5.19 -10.56 -2.54
N LEU A 29 3.91 -10.24 -2.70
CA LEU A 29 3.40 -9.49 -3.84
C LEU A 29 3.31 -8.02 -3.49
N PHE A 30 3.88 -7.14 -4.31
CA PHE A 30 3.79 -5.70 -4.12
C PHE A 30 2.88 -5.09 -5.18
N SER A 31 1.77 -4.49 -4.75
CA SER A 31 0.86 -3.80 -5.66
C SER A 31 0.26 -2.54 -5.05
N ASP A 32 -0.43 -1.75 -5.88
CA ASP A 32 -1.35 -0.73 -5.39
C ASP A 32 -2.67 -1.35 -4.88
N ARG A 33 -3.55 -0.53 -4.29
CA ARG A 33 -4.87 -0.87 -3.75
C ARG A 33 -5.95 -1.04 -4.83
N GLY A 34 -5.59 -1.67 -5.94
CA GLY A 34 -6.51 -1.97 -7.02
C GLY A 34 -7.62 -2.91 -6.58
N SER A 35 -8.89 -2.53 -6.79
CA SER A 35 -10.04 -3.35 -6.42
C SER A 35 -10.07 -4.68 -7.18
N GLY A 36 -9.63 -4.69 -8.45
CA GLY A 36 -9.49 -5.91 -9.24
C GLY A 36 -8.42 -6.86 -8.67
N ILE A 37 -7.29 -6.32 -8.25
CA ILE A 37 -6.20 -7.10 -7.64
C ILE A 37 -6.65 -7.71 -6.31
N LEU A 38 -7.31 -6.91 -5.45
CA LEU A 38 -7.85 -7.38 -4.17
C LEU A 38 -8.90 -8.49 -4.38
N ALA A 39 -9.80 -8.32 -5.35
CA ALA A 39 -10.80 -9.34 -5.68
C ALA A 39 -10.14 -10.64 -6.17
N ALA A 40 -9.18 -10.54 -7.10
CA ALA A 40 -8.48 -11.69 -7.64
C ALA A 40 -7.70 -12.47 -6.58
N LEU A 41 -6.92 -11.77 -5.74
CA LEU A 41 -6.13 -12.41 -4.68
C LEU A 41 -7.01 -13.03 -3.60
N LYS A 42 -8.18 -12.44 -3.31
CA LYS A 42 -9.20 -13.04 -2.44
C LYS A 42 -9.73 -14.35 -3.03
N THR A 43 -10.10 -14.38 -4.32
CA THR A 43 -10.54 -15.61 -5.01
C THR A 43 -9.47 -16.69 -4.97
N LEU A 44 -8.20 -16.31 -5.14
CA LEU A 44 -7.06 -17.23 -5.14
C LEU A 44 -6.53 -17.56 -3.74
N SER A 45 -7.13 -17.02 -2.67
CA SER A 45 -6.68 -17.21 -1.29
C SER A 45 -5.20 -16.83 -1.06
N VAL A 46 -4.73 -15.78 -1.74
CA VAL A 46 -3.36 -15.28 -1.61
C VAL A 46 -3.32 -14.13 -0.60
N GLY A 47 -2.69 -14.37 0.55
CA GLY A 47 -2.57 -13.40 1.65
C GLY A 47 -1.24 -12.62 1.69
N THR A 48 -0.32 -12.87 0.76
CA THR A 48 1.04 -12.28 0.74
C THR A 48 1.11 -10.89 0.12
N LEU A 49 -0.03 -10.24 -0.09
CA LEU A 49 -0.10 -8.90 -0.66
C LEU A 49 0.44 -7.86 0.34
N ARG A 50 1.44 -7.10 -0.11
CA ARG A 50 1.96 -5.90 0.54
C ARG A 50 1.72 -4.71 -0.38
N TYR A 51 1.42 -3.57 0.22
CA TYR A 51 1.24 -2.34 -0.56
C TYR A 51 2.58 -1.74 -0.94
N CYS A 52 2.72 -1.37 -2.20
CA CYS A 52 3.96 -0.78 -2.68
C CYS A 52 4.15 0.63 -2.12
N THR A 53 5.20 0.85 -1.32
CA THR A 53 5.57 2.17 -0.77
C THR A 53 5.70 3.25 -1.85
N ARG A 54 6.16 2.87 -3.05
CA ARG A 54 6.28 3.78 -4.19
C ARG A 54 4.91 4.22 -4.71
N HIS A 55 3.94 3.32 -4.84
CA HIS A 55 2.58 3.68 -5.24
C HIS A 55 1.90 4.54 -4.16
N ILE A 56 2.06 4.20 -2.88
CA ILE A 56 1.56 5.03 -1.78
C ILE A 56 2.14 6.46 -1.86
N LEU A 57 3.44 6.60 -2.09
CA LEU A 57 4.08 7.90 -2.21
C LEU A 57 3.56 8.69 -3.42
N ASN A 58 3.36 8.04 -4.57
CA ASN A 58 2.82 8.67 -5.76
C ASN A 58 1.37 9.11 -5.55
N ASN A 59 0.52 8.24 -5.00
CA ASN A 59 -0.88 8.56 -4.70
C ASN A 59 -0.97 9.74 -3.72
N ILE A 60 -0.10 9.79 -2.70
CA ILE A 60 0.00 10.95 -1.79
C ILE A 60 0.41 12.20 -2.57
N ARG A 61 1.45 12.13 -3.40
CA ARG A 61 1.87 13.28 -4.21
C ARG A 61 0.78 13.80 -5.12
N ASP A 62 0.04 12.92 -5.78
CA ASP A 62 -1.03 13.28 -6.69
C ASP A 62 -2.20 13.93 -5.93
N GLU A 63 -2.62 13.36 -4.80
CA GLU A 63 -3.65 13.91 -3.91
C GLU A 63 -3.30 15.31 -3.40
N PHE A 64 -2.03 15.53 -3.05
CA PHE A 64 -1.55 16.83 -2.59
C PHE A 64 -1.07 17.74 -3.73
N LYS A 65 -1.24 17.33 -4.99
CA LYS A 65 -0.79 18.06 -6.20
C LYS A 65 0.68 18.50 -6.11
N GLY A 66 1.53 17.60 -5.61
CA GLY A 66 2.96 17.83 -5.40
C GLY A 66 3.32 18.66 -4.16
N ARG A 67 2.33 19.20 -3.42
CA ARG A 67 2.56 19.98 -2.19
C ARG A 67 2.74 19.06 -0.98
N CYS A 68 3.67 18.13 -1.08
CA CYS A 68 4.03 17.28 0.06
C CYS A 68 5.20 17.88 0.84
N PRO A 69 5.23 17.68 2.17
CA PRO A 69 6.43 17.95 2.96
C PRO A 69 7.66 17.22 2.39
N PRO A 70 8.85 17.85 2.38
CA PRO A 70 10.07 17.25 1.82
C PRO A 70 10.49 15.94 2.53
N ASP A 71 10.08 15.76 3.79
CA ASP A 71 10.37 14.60 4.61
C ASP A 71 9.35 13.44 4.46
N ILE A 72 8.26 13.63 3.71
CA ILE A 72 7.17 12.64 3.61
C ILE A 72 7.67 11.27 3.13
N LYS A 73 8.65 11.27 2.23
CA LYS A 73 9.26 10.04 1.70
C LYS A 73 9.93 9.28 2.85
N ASN A 74 10.76 9.96 3.63
CA ASN A 74 11.48 9.35 4.75
C ASN A 74 10.51 8.82 5.81
N VAL A 75 9.45 9.57 6.10
CA VAL A 75 8.38 9.13 7.00
C VAL A 75 7.72 7.85 6.48
N LEU A 76 7.28 7.82 5.22
CA LEU A 76 6.60 6.66 4.63
C LEU A 76 7.46 5.40 4.61
N TYR A 77 8.75 5.53 4.27
CA TYR A 77 9.67 4.39 4.29
C TYR A 77 9.90 3.87 5.71
N ARG A 78 9.98 4.76 6.71
CA ARG A 78 10.10 4.34 8.12
C ARG A 78 8.83 3.66 8.62
N VAL A 79 7.67 4.19 8.27
CA VAL A 79 6.36 3.62 8.61
C VAL A 79 6.22 2.22 8.00
N GLN A 80 6.58 2.04 6.73
CA GLN A 80 6.53 0.75 6.05
C GLN A 80 7.59 -0.25 6.55
N GLY A 81 8.70 0.25 7.09
CA GLY A 81 9.76 -0.57 7.68
C GLY A 81 9.58 -0.87 9.17
N ALA A 82 8.51 -0.38 9.81
CA ALA A 82 8.25 -0.64 11.23
C ALA A 82 8.05 -2.14 11.48
N GLN A 83 8.69 -2.66 12.52
CA GLN A 83 8.66 -4.08 12.88
C GLN A 83 7.54 -4.42 13.88
N SER A 84 6.86 -3.40 14.40
CA SER A 84 5.77 -3.54 15.36
C SER A 84 4.73 -2.44 15.16
N ILE A 85 3.52 -2.70 15.65
CA ILE A 85 2.43 -1.72 15.61
C ILE A 85 2.74 -0.52 16.51
N GLU A 86 3.43 -0.74 17.62
CA GLU A 86 3.87 0.32 18.53
C GLU A 86 4.90 1.24 17.87
N GLU A 87 5.86 0.67 17.14
CA GLU A 87 6.83 1.43 16.37
C GLU A 87 6.13 2.25 15.28
N TYR A 88 5.23 1.59 14.53
CA TYR A 88 4.41 2.20 13.49
C TYR A 88 3.68 3.44 14.03
N ASP A 89 2.91 3.26 15.12
CA ASP A 89 2.12 4.32 15.73
C ASP A 89 3.02 5.45 16.28
N SER A 90 4.19 5.09 16.84
CA SER A 90 5.14 6.08 17.35
C SER A 90 5.69 6.98 16.25
N ILE A 91 5.97 6.43 15.06
CA ILE A 91 6.48 7.18 13.90
C ILE A 91 5.40 8.12 13.39
N ILE A 92 4.17 7.62 13.20
CA ILE A 92 3.03 8.43 12.76
C ILE A 92 2.76 9.57 13.74
N LYS A 93 2.75 9.28 15.05
CA LYS A 93 2.51 10.27 16.10
C LYS A 93 3.59 11.36 16.11
N LYS A 94 4.88 10.99 16.03
CA LYS A 94 5.99 11.96 15.94
C LYS A 94 5.89 12.85 14.70
N SER A 95 5.53 12.27 13.55
CA SER A 95 5.37 13.02 12.30
C SER A 95 4.19 14.00 12.35
N SER A 96 3.12 13.67 13.08
CA SER A 96 1.97 14.58 13.27
C SER A 96 2.25 15.80 14.16
N SER A 97 3.27 15.73 15.04
CA SER A 97 3.61 16.81 15.97
C SER A 97 4.64 17.81 15.42
N THR A 98 5.30 17.49 14.31
CA THR A 98 6.50 18.23 13.84
C THR A 98 6.24 19.13 12.64
N SER A 99 5.03 19.13 12.07
CA SER A 99 4.69 20.00 10.93
C SER A 99 3.22 20.41 10.95
N ALA A 100 2.93 21.57 10.34
CA ALA A 100 1.63 22.20 10.18
C ALA A 100 0.65 21.35 9.31
N LEU A 101 0.32 20.15 9.78
CA LEU A 101 -0.45 19.14 9.06
C LEU A 101 -1.78 18.84 9.76
N SER A 102 -2.47 19.78 10.42
CA SER A 102 -3.67 19.41 11.19
C SER A 102 -4.83 18.84 10.35
N LYS A 103 -4.92 19.18 9.06
CA LYS A 103 -5.89 18.60 8.11
C LYS A 103 -5.30 17.49 7.24
N GLU A 104 -4.01 17.56 6.94
CA GLU A 104 -3.31 16.61 6.07
C GLU A 104 -2.82 15.38 6.84
N SER A 105 -2.41 15.52 8.11
CA SER A 105 -2.16 14.41 9.03
C SER A 105 -3.41 13.58 9.27
N CYS A 106 -4.62 14.15 9.30
CA CYS A 106 -5.84 13.34 9.43
C CYS A 106 -6.10 12.48 8.17
N LYS A 107 -5.78 12.99 6.96
CA LYS A 107 -5.84 12.20 5.71
C LYS A 107 -4.71 11.17 5.65
N LEU A 108 -3.48 11.54 5.99
CA LEU A 108 -2.35 10.62 6.05
C LEU A 108 -2.57 9.55 7.12
N GLN A 109 -3.10 9.91 8.28
CA GLN A 109 -3.44 9.00 9.35
C GLN A 109 -4.58 8.08 8.95
N LYS A 110 -5.61 8.52 8.19
CA LYS A 110 -6.58 7.61 7.56
C LYS A 110 -5.95 6.69 6.51
N THR A 111 -5.05 7.21 5.67
CA THR A 111 -4.31 6.41 4.68
C THR A 111 -3.44 5.36 5.37
N CYS A 112 -2.80 5.72 6.48
CA CYS A 112 -1.94 4.91 7.33
C CYS A 112 -2.71 3.94 8.25
N GLU A 113 -3.85 4.33 8.81
CA GLU A 113 -4.72 3.43 9.58
C GLU A 113 -5.31 2.35 8.65
N ASN A 114 -5.58 2.69 7.39
CA ASN A 114 -5.88 1.69 6.37
C ASN A 114 -4.66 0.80 6.01
N LEU A 115 -3.41 1.25 6.22
CA LEU A 115 -2.19 0.42 6.08
C LEU A 115 -1.99 -0.54 7.28
N ARG A 116 -2.66 -0.29 8.40
CA ARG A 116 -2.54 -1.04 9.66
C ARG A 116 -3.10 -2.47 9.60
N PHE A 117 -3.95 -2.77 8.62
CA PHE A 117 -4.65 -4.07 8.51
C PHE A 117 -3.89 -5.15 7.73
N LEU A 118 -2.67 -4.88 7.25
CA LEU A 118 -1.93 -5.79 6.37
C LEU A 118 -0.44 -5.89 6.70
N GLN A 119 -0.04 -5.66 7.95
CA GLN A 119 1.23 -6.18 8.47
C GLN A 119 1.00 -7.58 9.06
#